data_AF-A0A7L0MSW9-F1
#
_entry.id   AF-A0A7L0MSW9-F1
#
_cell.length_a   1.000
_cell.length_b   1.000
_cell.length_c   1.000
_cell.angle_alpha   90.00
_cell.angle_beta   90.00
_cell.angle_gamma   90.00
#
_symmetry.space_group_name_H-M   'P 1'
#
loop_
_entity.id
_entity.type
_entity.pdbx_description
1 polymer ?
#
loop_
_entity_poly.entity_id
_entity_poly.type
_entity_poly.pdbx_seq_one_letter_code
_entity_poly.pdbx_strand_id
1 'polypeptide(L)'
;QIPVGTEVEGMNILGLVLFALVLGVALKKLGQEGEDLIRFFNSFNEATMVVVSWIMWYVPIGIMFLIGSKIVEMEDIVVLVTSLGKYIFASILGHFIHGGIILPLIYFASTRQNPYRFL
;
A
#
# COMPACT_ATOMS: atom_id res chain seq x y z
N GLN A 1 -12.86 35.44 -6.53
CA GLN A 1 -13.50 34.47 -5.61
C GLN A 1 -12.47 34.09 -4.56
N ILE A 2 -12.81 34.17 -3.27
CA ILE A 2 -11.93 33.78 -2.17
C ILE A 2 -12.17 32.28 -1.93
N PRO A 3 -11.14 31.42 -1.93
CA PRO A 3 -11.35 29.99 -1.68
C PRO A 3 -11.83 29.81 -0.22
N VAL A 4 -13.03 29.26 -0.07
CA VAL A 4 -13.58 28.84 1.22
C VAL A 4 -13.24 27.36 1.40
N GLY A 5 -12.55 27.02 2.48
CA GLY A 5 -12.24 25.63 2.79
C GLY A 5 -13.52 24.87 3.13
N THR A 6 -13.85 23.86 2.33
CA THR A 6 -14.90 22.88 2.64
C THR A 6 -14.23 21.61 3.13
N GLU A 7 -14.57 21.16 4.34
CA GLU A 7 -14.15 19.83 4.78
C GLU A 7 -14.89 18.78 3.94
N VAL A 8 -14.14 18.04 3.14
CA VAL A 8 -14.66 16.96 2.31
C VAL A 8 -14.82 15.73 3.19
N GLU A 9 -16.00 15.11 3.17
CA GLU A 9 -16.28 13.90 3.92
C GLU A 9 -15.36 12.75 3.46
N GLY A 10 -14.48 12.30 4.36
CA GLY A 10 -13.49 11.26 4.07
C GLY A 10 -12.45 11.15 5.18
N MET A 11 -11.73 10.03 5.23
CA MET A 11 -10.65 9.83 6.20
C MET A 11 -9.33 10.40 5.67
N ASN A 12 -8.72 11.33 6.42
CA ASN A 12 -7.40 11.89 6.08
C ASN A 12 -6.26 10.93 6.46
N ILE A 13 -6.06 9.90 5.63
CA ILE A 13 -5.01 8.88 5.85
C ILE A 13 -3.61 9.53 5.87
N LEU A 14 -3.33 10.48 4.97
CA LEU A 14 -2.02 11.13 4.90
C LEU A 14 -1.70 11.88 6.20
N GLY A 15 -2.68 12.61 6.74
CA GLY A 15 -2.55 13.32 8.02
C GLY A 15 -2.31 12.37 9.20
N LEU A 16 -3.02 11.23 9.23
CA LEU A 16 -2.84 10.20 10.26
C LEU A 16 -1.43 9.56 10.19
N VAL A 17 -0.94 9.25 8.98
CA VAL A 17 0.41 8.69 8.78
C VAL A 17 1.49 9.68 9.25
N LEU A 18 1.37 10.96 8.88
CA LEU A 18 2.32 11.99 9.30
C LEU A 18 2.30 12.19 10.83
N PHE A 19 1.13 12.23 11.44
CA PHE A 19 0.99 12.29 12.89
C PHE A 19 1.63 11.07 13.57
N ALA A 20 1.36 9.85 13.10
CA ALA A 20 1.92 8.62 13.66
C ALA A 20 3.45 8.57 13.55
N LEU A 21 4.02 9.06 12.44
CA LEU A 21 5.48 9.17 12.28
C LEU A 21 6.10 10.13 13.30
N VAL A 22 5.52 11.32 13.46
CA VAL A 22 6.02 12.32 14.43
C VAL A 22 5.87 11.80 15.86
N LEU A 23 4.73 11.18 16.19
CA LEU A 23 4.50 10.55 17.49
C LEU A 23 5.52 9.44 17.76
N GLY A 24 5.78 8.56 16.80
CA GLY A 24 6.77 7.48 16.94
C GLY A 24 8.18 8.02 17.23
N VAL A 25 8.58 9.10 16.55
CA VAL A 25 9.87 9.78 16.82
C VAL A 25 9.88 10.41 18.22
N ALA A 26 8.79 11.05 18.65
CA ALA A 26 8.67 11.65 19.98
C ALA A 26 8.76 10.59 21.10
N LEU A 27 8.06 9.46 20.96
CA LEU A 27 8.11 8.35 21.91
C LEU A 27 9.52 7.76 22.01
N LYS A 28 10.22 7.61 20.89
CA LYS A 28 11.61 7.15 20.91
C LYS A 28 12.53 8.13 21.65
N LYS A 29 12.29 9.44 21.56
CA LYS A 29 13.09 10.46 22.26
C LYS A 29 12.86 10.47 23.78
N LEU A 30 11.70 10.01 24.26
CA LEU A 30 11.39 9.88 25.70
C LEU A 30 12.19 8.76 26.40
N GLY A 31 12.91 7.92 25.65
CA GLY A 31 13.76 6.87 26.22
C GLY A 31 12.92 5.83 26.96
N GLN A 32 13.24 5.57 28.23
CA GLN A 32 12.56 4.56 29.05
C GLN A 32 11.07 4.88 29.27
N GLU A 33 10.72 6.17 29.43
CA GLU A 33 9.32 6.57 29.63
C GLU A 33 8.44 6.31 28.41
N GLY A 34 9.02 6.29 27.21
CA GLY A 34 8.30 5.99 25.97
C GLY A 34 8.13 4.49 25.69
N GLU A 35 8.86 3.63 26.41
CA GLU A 35 8.95 2.21 26.09
C GLU A 35 7.62 1.48 26.29
N ASP A 36 6.88 1.79 27.34
CA ASP A 36 5.58 1.17 27.62
C ASP A 36 4.56 1.48 26.52
N LEU A 37 4.56 2.71 26.01
CA LEU A 37 3.63 3.09 24.94
C LEU A 37 4.03 2.48 23.59
N ILE A 38 5.33 2.36 23.32
CA ILE A 38 5.81 1.63 22.15
C ILE A 38 5.39 0.15 22.23
N ARG A 39 5.53 -0.48 23.40
CA ARG A 39 5.08 -1.86 23.63
C ARG A 39 3.58 -2.01 23.44
N PHE A 40 2.78 -1.06 23.96
CA PHE A 40 1.34 -1.02 23.74
C PHE A 40 0.99 -0.98 22.24
N PHE A 41 1.57 -0.05 21.48
CA PHE A 41 1.30 0.05 20.04
C PHE A 41 1.73 -1.19 19.27
N ASN A 42 2.84 -1.83 19.65
CA ASN A 42 3.27 -3.08 19.05
C ASN A 42 2.27 -4.22 19.31
N SER A 43 1.82 -4.39 20.56
CA SER A 43 0.79 -5.40 20.88
C SER A 43 -0.54 -5.11 20.19
N PHE A 44 -0.91 -3.83 20.06
CA PHE A 44 -2.09 -3.40 19.33
C PHE A 44 -1.99 -3.71 17.84
N ASN A 45 -0.83 -3.48 17.22
CA ASN A 45 -0.58 -3.84 15.83
C ASN A 45 -0.69 -5.36 15.61
N GLU A 46 -0.12 -6.16 16.51
CA GLU A 46 -0.23 -7.63 16.45
C GLU A 46 -1.69 -8.09 16.54
N ALA A 47 -2.47 -7.55 17.48
CA ALA A 47 -3.90 -7.83 17.58
C ALA A 47 -4.64 -7.42 16.30
N THR A 48 -4.28 -6.28 15.70
CA THR A 48 -4.85 -5.82 14.43
C THR A 48 -4.52 -6.80 13.28
N MET A 49 -3.30 -7.33 13.22
CA MET A 49 -2.91 -8.33 12.22
C MET A 49 -3.69 -9.64 12.34
N VAL A 50 -4.04 -10.06 13.57
CA VAL A 50 -4.95 -11.20 13.80
C VAL A 50 -6.34 -10.91 13.23
N VAL A 51 -6.89 -9.71 13.48
CA VAL A 51 -8.18 -9.30 12.91
C VAL A 51 -8.13 -9.25 11.39
N VAL A 52 -7.07 -8.69 10.79
CA VAL A 52 -6.85 -8.69 9.33
C VAL A 52 -6.83 -10.11 8.79
N SER A 53 -6.18 -11.05 9.50
CA SER A 53 -6.14 -12.46 9.10
C SER A 53 -7.53 -13.09 9.07
N TRP A 54 -8.39 -12.79 10.05
CA TRP A 54 -9.79 -13.22 10.01
C TRP A 54 -10.55 -12.62 8.83
N ILE A 55 -10.38 -11.32 8.55
CA ILE A 55 -10.99 -10.67 7.40
C ILE A 55 -10.54 -11.34 6.10
N MET A 56 -9.26 -11.68 5.96
CA MET A 56 -8.71 -12.35 4.77
C MET A 56 -9.36 -13.72 4.50
N TRP A 57 -9.86 -14.44 5.51
CA TRP A 57 -10.66 -15.65 5.30
C TRP A 57 -12.03 -15.37 4.68
N TYR A 58 -12.63 -14.21 4.95
CA TYR A 58 -13.90 -13.77 4.36
C TYR A 58 -13.74 -13.08 3.01
N VAL A 59 -12.53 -12.58 2.69
CA VAL A 59 -12.22 -11.86 1.43
C VAL A 59 -12.63 -12.64 0.17
N PRO A 60 -12.40 -13.97 0.02
CA PRO A 60 -12.82 -14.70 -1.17
C PRO A 60 -14.32 -14.57 -1.46
N ILE A 61 -15.15 -14.64 -0.40
CA ILE A 61 -16.59 -14.49 -0.50
C ILE A 61 -16.94 -13.05 -0.92
N GLY A 62 -16.33 -12.05 -0.26
CA GLY A 62 -16.54 -10.64 -0.61
C GLY A 62 -16.17 -10.32 -2.05
N ILE A 63 -15.00 -10.78 -2.52
CA ILE A 63 -14.53 -10.56 -3.89
C ILE A 63 -15.46 -11.22 -4.90
N MET A 64 -15.99 -12.43 -4.64
CA MET A 64 -16.96 -13.06 -5.55
C MET A 64 -18.19 -12.19 -5.78
N PHE A 65 -18.77 -11.63 -4.72
CA PHE A 65 -19.94 -10.75 -4.84
C PHE A 65 -19.59 -9.40 -5.48
N LEU A 66 -18.41 -8.81 -5.18
CA LEU A 66 -17.97 -7.55 -5.78
C LEU A 66 -17.71 -7.68 -7.29
N ILE A 67 -17.10 -8.79 -7.72
CA ILE A 67 -16.90 -9.06 -9.15
C ILE A 67 -18.24 -9.34 -9.82
N GLY A 68 -19.09 -10.16 -9.20
CA GLY A 68 -20.42 -10.49 -9.72
C GLY A 68 -21.29 -9.25 -9.92
N SER A 69 -21.37 -8.36 -8.92
CA SER A 69 -22.12 -7.11 -9.04
C SER A 69 -21.53 -6.20 -10.12
N LYS A 70 -20.20 -6.15 -10.25
CA LYS A 70 -19.56 -5.33 -11.28
C LYS A 70 -19.84 -5.84 -12.69
N ILE A 71 -19.89 -7.15 -12.89
CA ILE A 71 -20.24 -7.75 -14.18
C ILE A 71 -21.70 -7.46 -14.54
N VAL A 72 -22.63 -7.54 -13.57
CA VAL A 72 -24.05 -7.26 -13.80
C VAL A 72 -24.30 -5.78 -14.13
N GLU A 73 -23.54 -4.87 -13.54
CA GLU A 73 -23.66 -3.42 -13.81
C GLU A 73 -23.11 -3.02 -15.19
N MET A 74 -22.19 -3.79 -15.76
CA MET A 74 -21.50 -3.42 -16.99
C MET A 74 -22.19 -3.98 -18.24
N GLU A 75 -22.50 -3.07 -19.18
CA GLU A 75 -23.14 -3.41 -20.45
C GLU A 75 -22.22 -4.17 -21.42
N ASP A 76 -20.89 -3.93 -21.36
CA ASP A 76 -19.90 -4.57 -22.25
C ASP A 76 -18.67 -5.10 -21.50
N ILE A 77 -18.67 -6.42 -21.29
CA ILE A 77 -17.61 -7.16 -20.62
C ILE A 77 -16.30 -7.15 -21.43
N VAL A 78 -16.37 -7.04 -22.77
CA VAL A 78 -15.18 -7.06 -23.64
C VAL A 78 -14.34 -5.82 -23.39
N VAL A 79 -14.98 -4.67 -23.19
CA VAL A 79 -14.30 -3.41 -22.86
C VAL A 79 -13.62 -3.48 -21.49
N LEU A 80 -14.28 -4.08 -20.48
CA LEU A 80 -13.70 -4.29 -19.15
C LEU A 80 -12.45 -5.17 -19.22
N VAL A 81 -12.55 -6.35 -19.85
CA VAL A 81 -11.44 -7.31 -19.95
C VAL A 81 -10.29 -6.71 -20.75
N THR A 82 -10.58 -5.98 -21.83
CA THR A 82 -9.54 -5.31 -22.63
C THR A 82 -8.83 -4.23 -21.82
N SER A 83 -9.56 -3.43 -21.04
CA SER A 83 -8.99 -2.37 -20.19
C SER A 83 -8.13 -2.97 -19.07
N LEU A 84 -8.61 -4.03 -18.43
CA LEU A 84 -7.87 -4.76 -17.41
C LEU A 84 -6.61 -5.42 -17.99
N GLY A 85 -6.71 -6.01 -19.19
CA GLY A 85 -5.58 -6.60 -19.89
C GLY A 85 -4.49 -5.57 -20.21
N LYS A 86 -4.86 -4.38 -20.67
CA LYS A 86 -3.92 -3.25 -20.87
C LYS A 86 -3.26 -2.84 -19.56
N TYR A 87 -4.03 -2.74 -18.47
CA TYR A 87 -3.50 -2.42 -17.14
C TYR A 87 -2.49 -3.48 -16.66
N ILE A 88 -2.84 -4.76 -16.76
CA ILE A 88 -1.96 -5.87 -16.36
C ILE A 88 -0.67 -5.85 -17.18
N PHE A 89 -0.77 -5.70 -18.51
CA PHE A 89 0.39 -5.62 -19.39
C PHE A 89 1.31 -4.44 -19.03
N ALA A 90 0.73 -3.24 -18.87
CA ALA A 90 1.48 -2.05 -18.48
C ALA A 90 2.15 -2.22 -17.10
N SER A 91 1.45 -2.83 -16.14
CA SER A 91 1.99 -3.13 -14.81
C SER A 91 3.16 -4.11 -14.87
N ILE A 92 3.01 -5.22 -15.60
CA ILE A 92 4.08 -6.22 -15.77
C ILE A 92 5.30 -5.57 -16.43
N LEU A 93 5.09 -4.80 -17.50
CA LEU A 93 6.17 -4.06 -18.17
C LEU A 93 6.87 -3.09 -17.21
N GLY A 94 6.12 -2.37 -16.38
CA GLY A 94 6.66 -1.49 -15.35
C GLY A 94 7.53 -2.23 -14.33
N HIS A 95 7.08 -3.40 -13.86
CA HIS A 95 7.85 -4.25 -12.95
C HIS A 95 9.14 -4.78 -13.60
N PHE A 96 9.09 -5.18 -14.87
CA PHE A 96 10.29 -5.62 -15.60
C PHE A 96 11.30 -4.49 -15.79
N ILE A 97 10.84 -3.29 -16.16
CA ILE A 97 11.73 -2.13 -16.31
C ILE A 97 12.32 -1.74 -14.96
N HIS A 98 11.49 -1.67 -13.91
CA HIS A 98 11.98 -1.26 -12.59
C HIS A 98 12.90 -2.29 -11.96
N GLY A 99 12.48 -3.55 -11.90
CA GLY A 99 13.24 -4.64 -11.31
C GLY A 99 14.46 -5.05 -12.14
N GLY A 100 14.36 -5.05 -13.46
CA GLY A 100 15.40 -5.53 -14.37
C GLY A 100 16.39 -4.48 -14.86
N ILE A 101 16.02 -3.19 -14.83
CA ILE A 101 16.87 -2.10 -15.35
C ILE A 101 17.15 -1.06 -14.26
N ILE A 102 16.11 -0.49 -13.64
CA ILE A 102 16.27 0.63 -12.70
C ILE A 102 17.05 0.21 -11.45
N LEU A 103 16.63 -0.88 -10.79
CA LEU A 103 17.31 -1.39 -9.59
C LEU A 103 18.77 -1.81 -9.89
N PRO A 104 19.08 -2.59 -10.95
CA PRO A 104 20.45 -2.90 -11.35
C PRO A 104 21.29 -1.66 -11.65
N LEU A 105 20.72 -0.64 -12.28
CA LEU A 105 21.41 0.60 -12.61
C LEU A 105 21.75 1.40 -11.35
N ILE A 106 20.81 1.51 -10.40
CA ILE A 106 21.06 2.14 -9.09
C ILE A 106 22.14 1.37 -8.33
N TYR A 107 22.08 0.04 -8.33
CA TYR A 107 23.09 -0.81 -7.72
C TYR A 107 24.47 -0.60 -8.35
N PHE A 108 24.57 -0.63 -9.68
CA PHE A 108 25.81 -0.39 -10.42
C PHE A 108 26.37 1.01 -10.15
N ALA A 109 25.53 2.04 -10.13
CA ALA A 109 25.94 3.41 -9.85
C ALA A 109 26.51 3.55 -8.43
N SER A 110 25.93 2.85 -7.45
CA SER A 110 26.31 2.97 -6.04
C SER A 110 27.50 2.09 -5.67
N THR A 111 27.56 0.85 -6.18
CA THR A 111 28.57 -0.14 -5.80
C THR A 111 29.70 -0.30 -6.83
N ARG A 112 29.52 0.21 -8.06
CA ARG A 112 30.42 0.02 -9.23
C ARG A 112 30.76 -1.44 -9.55
N GLN A 113 29.97 -2.38 -9.06
CA GLN A 113 30.10 -3.80 -9.36
C GLN A 113 28.97 -4.24 -10.28
N ASN A 114 29.23 -5.27 -11.09
CA ASN A 114 28.23 -5.80 -12.03
C ASN A 114 27.00 -6.33 -11.25
N PRO A 115 25.82 -5.68 -11.36
CA PRO A 115 24.62 -6.05 -10.61
C PRO A 115 24.12 -7.46 -10.93
N TYR A 116 24.37 -7.95 -12.16
CA TYR A 116 23.93 -9.26 -12.62
C TYR A 116 24.78 -10.42 -12.08
N ARG A 117 25.76 -10.15 -11.21
CA ARG A 117 26.47 -11.20 -10.46
C ARG A 117 25.81 -11.54 -9.12
N PHE A 118 24.83 -10.73 -8.71
CA PHE A 118 24.13 -10.83 -7.43
C PHE A 118 22.67 -11.32 -7.56
N LEU A 119 22.08 -11.12 -8.74
CA LEU A 119 20.81 -11.72 -9.17
C LEU A 119 21.04 -13.17 -9.62
#